data_AF-A0A4P7PUC0-F1
#
_entry.id   AF-A0A4P7PUC0-F1
#
_cell.length_a   1.000
_cell.length_b   1.000
_cell.length_c   1.000
_cell.angle_alpha   90.00
_cell.angle_beta   90.00
_cell.angle_gamma   90.00
#
_symmetry.space_group_name_H-M   'P 1'
#
loop_
_entity.id
_entity.type
_entity.pdbx_description
1 polymer ?
#
loop_
_entity_poly.entity_id
_entity_poly.type
_entity_poly.pdbx_seq_one_letter_code
_entity_poly.pdbx_strand_id
1 'polypeptide(L)' 'MKNSNVILGVLGGVAVGAIAGILFAPAKGTKTRKRIMKKGNDYTKELKNKFGELYNGINTKYENVMEDAKEFASDHQEK' A
#
# COMPACT_ATOMS: atom_id res chain seq x y z
N MET A 1 0.10 14.60 17.74
CA MET A 1 -0.64 13.35 18.01
C MET A 1 0.19 12.20 17.44
N LYS A 2 0.31 11.07 18.15
CA LYS A 2 1.12 9.94 17.64
C LYS A 2 0.31 9.24 16.54
N ASN A 3 0.71 9.39 15.27
CA ASN A 3 -0.01 8.84 14.11
C ASN A 3 -0.24 7.32 14.20
N SER A 4 0.65 6.60 14.92
CA SER A 4 0.49 5.18 15.25
C SER A 4 -0.83 4.86 15.94
N ASN A 5 -1.26 5.72 16.87
CA ASN A 5 -2.45 5.49 17.68
C ASN A 5 -3.73 5.73 16.87
N VAL A 6 -3.68 6.67 15.92
CA VAL A 6 -4.79 6.93 15.00
C VAL A 6 -4.97 5.76 14.04
N ILE A 7 -3.87 5.24 13.48
CA ILE A 7 -3.90 4.07 12.59
C ILE A 7 -4.43 2.83 13.33
N LEU A 8 -3.97 2.59 14.56
CA LEU A 8 -4.46 1.50 15.40
C LEU A 8 -5.96 1.65 15.72
N GLY A 9 -6.42 2.86 16.02
CA GLY A 9 -7.84 3.14 16.28
C GLY A 9 -8.72 2.86 15.05
N VAL A 10 -8.29 3.29 13.87
CA VAL A 10 -9.02 3.04 12.61
C VAL A 10 -9.04 1.55 12.27
N LEU A 11 -7.89 0.86 12.34
CA LEU A 11 -7.81 -0.58 12.09
C LEU A 11 -8.67 -1.38 13.08
N GLY A 12 -8.60 -1.02 14.36
CA GLY A 12 -9.43 -1.63 15.40
C GLY A 12 -10.92 -1.43 15.15
N GLY A 13 -11.33 -0.20 14.78
CA GLY A 13 -12.71 0.11 14.44
C GLY A 13 -13.23 -0.67 13.23
N VAL A 14 -12.43 -0.76 12.16
CA VAL A 14 -12.78 -1.55 10.97
C VAL A 14 -12.86 -3.05 11.30
N ALA A 15 -11.93 -3.59 12.08
CA ALA A 15 -11.93 -5.00 12.46
C ALA A 15 -13.16 -5.36 13.30
N VAL A 16 -13.45 -4.57 14.34
CA VAL A 16 -14.65 -4.76 15.19
C VAL A 16 -15.92 -4.62 14.36
N GLY A 17 -16.01 -3.61 13.50
CA GLY A 17 -17.17 -3.39 12.63
C GLY A 17 -17.38 -4.52 11.61
N ALA A 18 -16.31 -5.06 11.02
CA ALA A 18 -16.39 -6.17 10.09
C ALA A 18 -16.84 -7.47 10.77
N ILE A 19 -16.31 -7.76 11.97
CA ILE A 19 -16.74 -8.91 12.77
C ILE A 19 -18.21 -8.78 13.14
N ALA A 20 -18.61 -7.62 13.67
CA ALA A 20 -20.01 -7.35 14.01
C ALA A 20 -20.92 -7.49 12.79
N GLY A 21 -20.55 -6.94 11.63
CA GLY A 21 -21.31 -7.05 10.39
C GLY A 21 -21.47 -8.50 9.90
N ILE A 22 -20.44 -9.33 10.02
CA ILE A 22 -20.50 -10.75 9.66
C ILE A 22 -21.42 -11.52 10.63
N LEU A 23 -21.40 -11.18 11.92
CA LEU A 23 -22.23 -11.83 12.94
C LEU A 23 -23.71 -11.45 12.80
N PHE A 24 -24.02 -10.17 12.59
CA PHE A 24 -25.40 -9.70 12.42
C PHE A 24 -26.01 -10.09 11.08
N ALA A 25 -25.20 -10.18 10.01
CA ALA A 25 -25.66 -10.54 8.67
C ALA A 25 -24.75 -11.62 8.03
N PRO A 26 -24.88 -12.88 8.46
CA PRO A 26 -24.03 -13.95 7.96
C PRO A 26 -24.39 -14.33 6.51
N ALA A 27 -23.42 -14.21 5.61
CA ALA A 27 -23.50 -14.82 4.30
C ALA A 27 -23.23 -16.33 4.37
N LYS A 28 -23.82 -17.11 3.45
CA LYS A 28 -23.52 -18.55 3.32
C LYS A 28 -22.02 -18.80 3.20
N GLY A 29 -21.47 -19.71 4.02
CA GLY A 29 -20.03 -19.98 4.07
C GLY A 29 -19.40 -20.34 2.72
N THR A 30 -20.12 -21.06 1.86
CA THR A 30 -19.71 -21.35 0.48
C THR A 30 -19.47 -20.10 -0.35
N LYS A 31 -20.33 -19.07 -0.21
CA LYS A 31 -20.17 -17.77 -0.87
C LYS A 31 -19.00 -16.99 -0.28
N THR A 32 -18.81 -17.02 1.04
CA THR A 32 -17.69 -16.34 1.70
C THR A 32 -16.34 -16.90 1.27
N ARG A 33 -16.15 -18.23 1.28
CA ARG A 33 -14.92 -18.87 0.80
C ARG A 33 -14.64 -18.54 -0.67
N LYS A 34 -15.67 -18.61 -1.54
CA LYS A 34 -15.54 -18.24 -2.95
C LYS A 34 -15.15 -16.77 -3.14
N ARG A 35 -15.72 -15.85 -2.33
CA ARG A 35 -15.36 -14.43 -2.34
C ARG A 35 -13.92 -14.19 -1.89
N ILE A 36 -13.45 -14.87 -0.84
CA ILE A 36 -12.06 -14.77 -0.36
C ILE A 36 -11.08 -15.22 -1.43
N MET A 37 -11.30 -16.39 -2.05
CA MET A 37 -10.41 -16.88 -3.11
C MET A 37 -10.36 -15.95 -4.31
N LYS A 38 -11.52 -15.47 -4.78
CA LYS A 38 -11.58 -14.53 -5.91
C LYS A 38 -10.89 -13.21 -5.57
N LYS A 39 -11.28 -12.57 -4.46
CA LYS A 39 -10.70 -11.28 -4.04
C LYS A 39 -9.21 -11.40 -3.73
N GLY A 40 -8.76 -12.48 -3.08
CA GLY A 40 -7.34 -12.66 -2.74
C GLY A 40 -6.44 -12.68 -3.97
N ASN A 41 -6.85 -13.39 -5.02
CA ASN A 41 -6.11 -13.43 -6.27
C ASN A 41 -6.13 -12.07 -7.01
N ASP A 42 -7.30 -11.43 -7.09
CA ASP A 42 -7.47 -10.14 -7.74
C ASP A 42 -6.65 -9.04 -7.03
N TYR A 43 -6.73 -8.96 -5.70
CA TYR A 43 -5.97 -8.00 -4.89
C TYR A 43 -4.46 -8.24 -5.01
N THR A 44 -4.00 -9.49 -4.95
CA THR A 44 -2.56 -9.78 -5.04
C THR A 44 -1.99 -9.33 -6.38
N LYS A 45 -2.73 -9.54 -7.47
CA LYS A 45 -2.32 -9.10 -8.80
C LYS A 45 -2.28 -7.57 -8.90
N GLU A 46 -3.31 -6.89 -8.40
CA GLU A 46 -3.37 -5.43 -8.41
C GLU A 46 -2.30 -4.80 -7.52
N LEU A 47 -2.03 -5.37 -6.34
CA LEU A 47 -0.97 -4.94 -5.43
C LEU A 47 0.41 -5.11 -6.07
N LYS A 48 0.69 -6.25 -6.71
CA LYS A 48 1.96 -6.49 -7.39
C LYS A 48 2.19 -5.46 -8.50
N ASN A 49 1.16 -5.15 -9.29
CA ASN A 49 1.26 -4.14 -10.35
C ASN A 49 1.51 -2.74 -9.77
N LYS A 50 0.68 -2.29 -8.82
CA LYS A 50 0.84 -0.97 -8.17
C LYS A 50 2.17 -0.84 -7.42
N PHE A 51 2.63 -1.91 -6.77
CA PHE A 51 3.91 -1.94 -6.09
C PHE A 51 5.07 -1.88 -7.08
N GLY A 52 4.99 -2.58 -8.21
CA GLY A 52 5.96 -2.48 -9.29
C GLY A 52 6.02 -1.06 -9.88
N GLU A 53 4.88 -0.43 -10.12
CA GLU A 53 4.80 0.97 -10.57
C GLU A 53 5.40 1.94 -9.56
N LEU A 54 5.09 1.77 -8.27
CA LEU A 54 5.67 2.56 -7.18
C LEU A 54 7.18 2.39 -7.10
N TYR A 55 7.67 1.15 -7.14
CA TYR A 55 9.09 0.83 -7.06
C TYR A 55 9.86 1.43 -8.23
N ASN A 56 9.36 1.26 -9.45
CA ASN A 56 9.96 1.85 -10.65
C ASN A 56 9.94 3.39 -10.57
N GLY A 57 8.81 3.98 -10.16
CA GLY A 57 8.70 5.44 -10.00
C GLY A 57 9.62 6.02 -8.94
N ILE A 58 9.88 5.27 -7.85
CA ILE A 58 10.85 5.66 -6.82
C ILE A 58 12.27 5.58 -7.37
N ASN A 59 12.63 4.50 -8.07
CA ASN A 59 13.98 4.35 -8.62
C ASN A 59 14.29 5.41 -9.67
N THR A 60 13.37 5.69 -10.60
CA THR A 60 13.57 6.74 -11.61
C THR A 60 13.69 8.12 -10.96
N LYS A 61 12.87 8.44 -9.95
CA LYS A 61 13.01 9.72 -9.22
C LYS A 61 14.32 9.78 -8.43
N TYR A 62 14.76 8.67 -7.87
CA TYR A 62 16.00 8.59 -7.11
C TYR A 62 17.23 8.77 -8.03
N GLU A 63 17.23 8.12 -9.19
CA GLU A 63 18.29 8.27 -10.21
C GLU A 63 18.37 9.71 -10.70
N ASN A 64 17.25 10.33 -11.08
CA ASN A 64 17.23 11.73 -11.52
C ASN A 64 17.73 12.69 -10.43
N VAL A 65 17.30 12.51 -9.18
CA VAL A 65 17.77 13.34 -8.06
C VAL A 65 19.27 13.15 -7.80
N MET A 66 19.78 11.92 -7.95
CA MET A 66 21.20 11.62 -7.79
C MET A 66 22.05 12.21 -8.94
N GLU A 67 21.52 12.22 -10.15
CA GLU A 67 22.14 12.84 -11.33
C GLU A 67 22.16 14.36 -11.20
N ASP A 68 21.03 14.99 -10.89
CA ASP A 68 20.94 16.44 -10.62
C ASP A 68 21.90 16.86 -9.50
N ALA A 69 22.01 16.06 -8.43
CA ALA A 69 22.92 16.34 -7.32
C ALA A 69 24.40 16.17 -7.71
N LYS A 70 24.73 15.21 -8.58
CA LYS A 70 26.08 15.05 -9.12
C LYS A 70 26.46 16.22 -10.02
N GLU A 71 25.56 16.65 -10.91
CA GLU A 71 25.76 17.78 -11.80
C GLU A 71 25.98 19.07 -11.00
N PHE A 72 25.15 19.32 -9.98
CA PHE A 72 25.32 20.44 -9.03
C PHE A 72 26.66 20.39 -8.28
N ALA A 73 27.12 19.21 -7.88
CA ALA A 73 28.39 19.05 -7.17
C ALA A 73 29.60 19.25 -8.08
N SER A 74 29.55 18.80 -9.34
CA SER A 74 30.64 19.02 -10.31
C SER A 74 30.74 20.47 -10.76
N ASP A 75 29.62 21.16 -10.98
CA ASP A 75 29.59 22.56 -11.46
C ASP A 75 30.14 23.56 -10.40
N HIS A 76 30.12 23.18 -9.12
CA HIS A 76 30.69 23.95 -8.01
C HIS A 76 32.13 23.56 -7.63
N GLN A 77 32.69 22.49 -8.19
CA GLN A 77 34.10 22.14 -7.98
C GLN A 77 35.06 22.78 -8.99
N GLU A 78 34.56 23.41 -10.06
CA GLU A 78 35.40 24.04 -11.10
C GLU A 78 35.61 25.57 -10.92
N LYS A 79 35.23 26.15 -9.77
CA LYS A 79 35.54 27.55 -9.39
C LYS A 79 36.43 27.66 -8.15
#